data_AF-A0A143YAB5-F1
#
_entry.id   AF-A0A143YAB5-F1
#
_cell.length_a   1.000
_cell.length_b   1.000
_cell.length_c   1.000
_cell.angle_alpha   90.00
_cell.angle_beta   90.00
_cell.angle_gamma   90.00
#
_symmetry.space_group_name_H-M   'P 1'
#
loop_
_entity.id
_entity.type
_entity.pdbx_description
1 polymer ?
#
loop_
_entity_poly.entity_id
_entity_poly.type
_entity_poly.pdbx_seq_one_letter_code
_entity_poly.pdbx_strand_id
1 'polypeptide(L)'
;MKIDRFKQSRPYLPLKLQLFTEPPADPAPPVSDPVDPPADPAPPTDPKPPAKMYTQEEVEKMMKDRVAREKKAAEEALEEAKKLAKMNEDEKAKYELEKLQRELAEYKKKDAFNGLSKEASKMLSEHNIHADDELLAFVVKGDAEATKLAVDSFVALVNTKISDGVKQALSGTPPKASITTAGGAKNPFSKEHFNLTEQGRLKKEDPERYKILKALAGK
;
A
#
# COMPACT_ATOMS: atom_id res chain seq x y z
N MET A 1 -0.66 -24.52 27.35
CA MET A 1 -0.88 -24.10 25.95
C MET A 1 0.38 -24.41 25.16
N LYS A 2 0.25 -25.16 24.07
CA LYS A 2 1.35 -25.70 23.26
C LYS A 2 1.88 -24.60 22.33
N ILE A 3 3.19 -24.63 22.12
CA ILE A 3 4.00 -23.63 21.41
C ILE A 3 4.02 -24.00 19.94
N ASP A 4 3.33 -23.25 19.08
CA ASP A 4 3.40 -23.42 17.64
C ASP A 4 4.16 -22.24 17.01
N ARG A 5 5.49 -22.36 16.98
CA ARG A 5 6.35 -21.51 16.15
C ARG A 5 6.18 -21.94 14.70
N PHE A 6 5.42 -21.15 13.96
CA PHE A 6 5.19 -21.25 12.53
C PHE A 6 6.54 -21.35 11.78
N LYS A 7 6.89 -22.56 11.34
CA LYS A 7 8.03 -22.82 10.46
C LYS A 7 7.75 -22.18 9.10
N GLN A 8 8.24 -20.96 8.87
CA GLN A 8 8.40 -20.45 7.51
C GLN A 8 9.54 -21.23 6.84
N SER A 9 9.21 -22.37 6.23
CA SER A 9 10.11 -23.07 5.32
C SER A 9 10.28 -22.22 4.06
N ARG A 10 11.44 -21.56 3.92
CA ARG A 10 11.84 -21.02 2.62
C ARG A 10 12.04 -22.20 1.66
N PRO A 11 11.41 -22.24 0.48
CA PRO A 11 11.73 -23.28 -0.48
C PRO A 11 13.18 -23.07 -0.93
N TYR A 12 14.07 -23.98 -0.53
CA TYR A 12 15.43 -24.02 -1.06
C TYR A 12 15.34 -24.35 -2.55
N LEU A 13 15.85 -23.47 -3.40
CA LEU A 13 16.07 -23.78 -4.82
C LEU A 13 17.14 -24.89 -4.89
N PRO A 14 16.88 -25.99 -5.61
CA PRO A 14 17.86 -27.07 -5.74
C PRO A 14 19.07 -26.58 -6.54
N LEU A 15 20.23 -26.50 -5.90
CA LEU A 15 21.51 -26.23 -6.55
C LEU A 15 21.98 -27.49 -7.27
N LYS A 16 22.05 -27.44 -8.61
CA LYS A 16 22.67 -28.51 -9.42
C LYS A 16 24.18 -28.36 -9.37
N LEU A 17 24.81 -28.94 -8.34
CA LEU A 17 26.27 -28.92 -8.14
C LEU A 17 27.03 -29.96 -8.97
N GLN A 18 26.38 -30.59 -9.96
CA GLN A 18 26.94 -31.68 -10.77
C GLN A 18 27.26 -31.22 -12.21
N LEU A 19 28.05 -30.15 -12.37
CA LEU A 19 28.56 -29.78 -13.69
C LEU A 19 29.98 -30.33 -13.97
N PHE A 20 30.61 -30.97 -12.98
CA PHE A 20 32.00 -31.46 -13.07
C PHE A 20 32.22 -32.86 -12.46
N THR A 21 31.18 -33.68 -12.29
CA THR A 21 31.33 -35.08 -11.91
C THR A 21 30.81 -35.96 -13.03
N GLU A 22 31.73 -36.40 -13.87
CA GLU A 22 31.52 -37.49 -14.82
C GLU A 22 31.09 -38.75 -14.02
N PRO A 23 30.00 -39.43 -14.39
CA PRO A 23 29.57 -40.63 -13.68
C PRO A 23 30.60 -41.75 -13.91
N PRO A 24 30.87 -42.62 -12.91
CA PRO A 24 31.59 -43.84 -13.17
C PRO A 24 30.77 -44.69 -14.15
N ALA A 25 31.39 -45.05 -15.27
CA ALA A 25 30.81 -45.99 -16.21
C ALA A 25 30.68 -47.38 -15.55
N ASP A 26 29.45 -47.83 -15.34
CA ASP A 26 29.14 -49.24 -15.07
C ASP A 26 29.16 -50.06 -16.39
N PRO A 27 29.42 -51.38 -16.31
CA PRO A 27 30.30 -52.08 -17.24
C PRO A 27 29.61 -52.49 -18.54
N ALA A 28 30.32 -52.33 -19.65
CA ALA A 28 29.92 -52.88 -20.94
C ALA A 28 30.08 -54.42 -20.97
N PRO A 29 29.19 -55.15 -21.69
CA PRO A 29 29.27 -56.60 -21.93
C PRO A 29 30.58 -56.99 -22.66
N PRO A 30 31.00 -58.28 -22.62
CA PRO A 30 32.36 -58.67 -22.97
C PRO A 30 32.63 -58.38 -24.45
N VAL A 31 33.58 -57.48 -24.69
CA VAL A 31 34.21 -57.32 -26.00
C VAL A 31 35.10 -58.54 -26.21
N SER A 32 34.61 -59.45 -27.04
CA SER A 32 35.42 -60.45 -27.73
C SER A 32 36.50 -59.75 -28.56
N ASP A 33 37.72 -60.26 -28.45
CA ASP A 33 38.91 -59.78 -29.18
C ASP A 33 38.61 -59.54 -30.66
N PRO A 34 38.96 -58.35 -31.22
CA PRO A 34 39.04 -58.19 -32.66
C PRO A 34 40.21 -59.02 -33.18
N VAL A 35 39.89 -60.01 -34.02
CA VAL A 35 40.85 -60.76 -34.83
C VAL A 35 41.70 -59.78 -35.66
N ASP A 36 43.02 -59.87 -35.52
CA ASP A 36 44.00 -59.20 -36.38
C ASP A 36 43.79 -59.54 -37.86
N PRO A 37 43.65 -58.56 -38.77
CA PRO A 37 43.90 -58.74 -40.19
C PRO A 37 45.43 -58.82 -40.43
N PRO A 38 45.88 -59.58 -41.44
CA PRO A 38 47.31 -59.81 -41.66
C PRO A 38 48.06 -58.53 -42.00
N ALA A 39 49.28 -58.44 -41.49
CA ALA A 39 50.22 -57.37 -41.75
C ALA A 39 50.64 -57.29 -43.23
N ASP A 40 50.59 -56.09 -43.78
CA ASP A 40 51.37 -55.64 -44.93
C ASP A 40 51.96 -54.25 -44.60
N PRO A 41 53.11 -53.87 -45.19
CA PRO A 41 54.19 -53.20 -44.47
C PRO A 41 53.93 -51.72 -44.20
N ALA A 42 54.44 -51.27 -43.04
CA ALA A 42 54.40 -49.89 -42.59
C ALA A 42 55.06 -48.91 -43.61
N PRO A 43 54.42 -47.77 -43.93
CA PRO A 43 55.13 -46.63 -44.48
C PRO A 43 56.00 -45.98 -43.37
N PRO A 44 57.13 -45.35 -43.73
CA PRO A 44 58.18 -45.00 -42.79
C PRO A 44 57.70 -44.01 -41.73
N THR A 45 58.11 -44.27 -40.49
CA THR A 45 57.99 -43.33 -39.36
C THR A 45 58.65 -42.01 -39.72
N ASP A 46 57.85 -40.95 -39.84
CA ASP A 46 58.36 -39.58 -39.85
C ASP A 46 59.11 -39.31 -38.54
N PRO A 47 60.32 -38.73 -38.58
CA PRO A 47 61.11 -38.47 -37.39
C PRO A 47 60.40 -37.42 -36.52
N LYS A 48 60.22 -37.74 -35.23
CA LYS A 48 59.85 -36.75 -34.20
C LYS A 48 60.78 -35.54 -34.35
N PRO A 49 60.25 -34.31 -34.53
CA PRO A 49 61.08 -33.15 -34.75
C PRO A 49 62.08 -33.00 -33.59
N PRO A 50 63.32 -32.59 -33.86
CA PRO A 50 64.34 -32.46 -32.82
C PRO A 50 63.82 -31.52 -31.73
N ALA A 51 63.99 -31.93 -30.48
CA ALA A 51 63.67 -31.08 -29.34
C ALA A 51 64.39 -29.74 -29.50
N LYS A 52 63.64 -28.65 -29.71
CA LYS A 52 64.19 -27.30 -29.81
C LYS A 52 64.92 -26.98 -28.51
N MET A 53 66.24 -26.93 -28.58
CA MET A 53 67.08 -26.38 -27.53
C MET A 53 66.96 -24.87 -27.62
N TYR A 54 66.15 -24.27 -26.74
CA TYR A 54 66.06 -22.82 -26.64
C TYR A 54 67.37 -22.27 -26.05
N THR A 55 67.87 -21.18 -26.60
CA THR A 55 68.98 -20.46 -25.97
C THR A 55 68.48 -19.76 -24.71
N GLN A 56 69.38 -19.53 -23.75
CA GLN A 56 69.03 -18.89 -22.47
C GLN A 56 68.33 -17.53 -22.68
N GLU A 57 68.74 -16.79 -23.72
CA GLU A 57 68.16 -15.51 -24.12
C GLU A 57 66.72 -15.65 -24.65
N GLU A 58 66.40 -16.71 -25.41
CA GLU A 58 65.05 -16.98 -25.87
C GLU A 58 64.11 -17.33 -24.71
N VAL A 59 64.60 -18.09 -23.73
CA VAL A 59 63.84 -18.42 -22.51
C VAL A 59 63.57 -17.17 -21.67
N GLU A 60 64.57 -16.31 -21.50
CA GLU A 60 64.41 -15.04 -20.77
C GLU A 60 63.42 -14.09 -21.45
N LYS A 61 63.45 -13.99 -22.78
CA LYS A 61 62.43 -13.24 -23.55
C LYS A 61 61.04 -13.81 -23.32
N MET A 62 60.90 -15.13 -23.41
CA MET A 62 59.61 -15.80 -23.22
C MET A 62 59.07 -15.60 -21.80
N MET A 63 59.94 -15.62 -20.78
CA MET A 63 59.57 -15.31 -19.40
C MET A 63 59.15 -13.84 -19.25
N LYS A 64 59.91 -12.89 -19.79
CA LYS A 64 59.55 -11.47 -19.76
C LYS A 64 58.20 -11.20 -20.42
N ASP A 65 57.94 -11.81 -21.56
CA ASP A 65 56.65 -11.68 -22.26
C ASP A 65 55.49 -12.32 -21.49
N ARG A 66 55.76 -13.38 -20.71
CA ARG A 66 54.76 -14.04 -19.86
C ARG A 66 54.46 -13.20 -18.62
N VAL A 67 55.50 -12.72 -17.94
CA VAL A 67 55.40 -11.81 -16.79
C VAL A 67 54.72 -10.50 -17.20
N ALA A 68 55.03 -9.95 -18.37
CA ALA A 68 54.38 -8.74 -18.88
C ALA A 68 52.89 -8.98 -19.15
N ARG A 69 52.52 -10.11 -19.75
CA ARG A 69 51.12 -10.50 -19.96
C ARG A 69 50.37 -10.72 -18.64
N GLU A 70 50.98 -11.41 -17.69
CA GLU A 70 50.39 -11.66 -16.37
C GLU A 70 50.22 -10.38 -15.56
N LYS A 71 51.22 -9.48 -15.57
CA LYS A 71 51.10 -8.17 -14.93
C LYS A 71 49.96 -7.34 -15.51
N LYS A 72 49.85 -7.29 -16.85
CA LYS A 72 48.77 -6.57 -17.52
C LYS A 72 47.40 -7.18 -17.19
N ALA A 73 47.28 -8.51 -17.21
CA ALA A 73 46.04 -9.19 -16.83
C ALA A 73 45.67 -8.95 -15.35
N ALA A 74 46.66 -8.91 -14.45
CA ALA A 74 46.45 -8.61 -13.04
C ALA A 74 46.02 -7.16 -12.81
N GLU A 75 46.61 -6.19 -13.52
CA GLU A 75 46.22 -4.78 -13.46
C GLU A 75 44.80 -4.56 -13.99
N GLU A 76 44.44 -5.19 -15.11
CA GLU A 76 43.07 -5.15 -15.67
C GLU A 76 42.05 -5.75 -14.69
N ALA A 77 42.35 -6.90 -14.08
CA ALA A 77 41.49 -7.53 -13.08
C ALA A 77 41.33 -6.66 -11.81
N LEU A 78 42.39 -5.97 -11.38
CA LEU A 78 42.33 -5.05 -10.24
C LEU A 78 41.49 -3.81 -10.54
N GLU A 79 41.63 -3.22 -11.74
CA GLU A 79 40.82 -2.06 -12.14
C GLU A 79 39.35 -2.42 -12.30
N GLU A 80 39.03 -3.59 -12.84
CA GLU A 80 37.65 -4.06 -12.98
C GLU A 80 37.01 -4.33 -11.60
N ALA A 81 37.75 -4.98 -10.69
CA ALA A 81 37.30 -5.21 -9.31
C ALA A 81 37.11 -3.90 -8.53
N LYS A 82 38.02 -2.92 -8.66
CA LYS A 82 37.87 -1.59 -8.05
C LYS A 82 36.65 -0.85 -8.60
N LYS A 83 36.42 -0.89 -9.91
CA LYS A 83 35.25 -0.28 -10.55
C LYS A 83 33.96 -0.92 -10.05
N LEU A 84 33.93 -2.25 -9.93
CA LEU A 84 32.78 -2.99 -9.42
C LEU A 84 32.51 -2.69 -7.94
N ALA A 85 33.56 -2.63 -7.12
CA ALA A 85 33.48 -2.28 -5.70
C ALA A 85 32.97 -0.85 -5.51
N LYS A 86 33.55 0.11 -6.26
CA LYS A 86 33.15 1.52 -6.23
C LYS A 86 31.70 1.72 -6.65
N MET A 87 31.24 1.00 -7.69
CA MET A 87 29.83 1.07 -8.12
C MET A 87 28.88 0.56 -7.02
N ASN A 88 29.23 -0.54 -6.36
CA ASN A 88 28.45 -1.07 -5.24
C ASN A 88 28.44 -0.13 -4.01
N GLU A 89 29.56 0.53 -3.71
CA GLU A 89 29.65 1.50 -2.62
C GLU A 89 28.83 2.76 -2.92
N ASP A 90 28.94 3.29 -4.13
CA ASP A 90 28.19 4.47 -4.57
C ASP A 90 26.68 4.20 -4.60
N GLU A 91 26.24 3.02 -5.02
CA GLU A 91 24.82 2.61 -5.00
C GLU A 91 24.28 2.50 -3.57
N LYS A 92 25.04 1.89 -2.66
CA LYS A 92 24.66 1.80 -1.24
C LYS A 92 24.58 3.18 -0.60
N ALA A 93 25.58 4.04 -0.83
CA ALA A 93 25.59 5.40 -0.31
C ALA A 93 24.40 6.21 -0.83
N LYS A 94 24.06 6.11 -2.11
CA LYS A 94 22.87 6.76 -2.68
C LYS A 94 21.58 6.26 -2.05
N TYR A 95 21.44 4.96 -1.85
CA TYR A 95 20.27 4.38 -1.21
C TYR A 95 20.11 4.85 0.24
N GLU A 96 21.21 4.88 1.00
CA GLU A 96 21.22 5.38 2.37
C GLU A 96 20.87 6.87 2.44
N LEU A 97 21.45 7.68 1.54
CA LEU A 97 21.12 9.10 1.45
C LEU A 97 19.66 9.32 1.06
N GLU A 98 19.13 8.58 0.08
CA GLU A 98 17.73 8.69 -0.32
C GLU A 98 16.80 8.29 0.82
N LYS A 99 17.12 7.20 1.53
CA LYS A 99 16.36 6.78 2.71
C LYS A 99 16.35 7.86 3.79
N LEU A 100 17.52 8.41 4.13
CA LEU A 100 17.66 9.51 5.10
C LEU A 100 16.89 10.77 4.65
N GLN A 101 16.95 11.12 3.36
CA GLN A 101 16.22 12.25 2.81
C GLN A 101 14.70 12.04 2.90
N ARG A 102 14.21 10.83 2.60
CA ARG A 102 12.78 10.49 2.76
C ARG A 102 12.34 10.58 4.21
N GLU A 103 13.12 10.03 5.14
CA GLU A 103 12.83 10.13 6.57
C GLU A 103 12.80 11.59 7.02
N LEU A 104 13.81 12.40 6.64
CA LEU A 104 13.82 13.84 6.95
C LEU A 104 12.64 14.59 6.35
N ALA A 105 12.26 14.29 5.11
CA ALA A 105 11.10 14.90 4.47
C ALA A 105 9.80 14.53 5.18
N GLU A 106 9.66 13.27 5.60
CA GLU A 106 8.51 12.81 6.38
C GLU A 106 8.44 13.49 7.75
N TYR A 107 9.57 13.58 8.47
CA TYR A 107 9.63 14.29 9.74
C TYR A 107 9.28 15.77 9.59
N LYS A 108 9.85 16.46 8.58
CA LYS A 108 9.51 17.86 8.30
C LYS A 108 8.04 18.03 7.96
N LYS A 109 7.46 17.12 7.20
CA LYS A 109 6.03 17.15 6.87
C LYS A 109 5.16 16.95 8.11
N LYS A 110 5.51 16.02 9.00
CA LYS A 110 4.81 15.81 10.27
C LYS A 110 4.92 17.03 11.19
N ASP A 111 6.11 17.62 11.30
CA ASP A 111 6.32 18.80 12.13
C ASP A 111 5.53 20.01 11.61
N ALA A 112 5.60 20.28 10.30
CA ALA A 112 4.80 21.31 9.66
C ALA A 112 3.30 21.06 9.85
N PHE A 113 2.84 19.81 9.65
CA PHE A 113 1.45 19.43 9.89
C PHE A 113 1.03 19.69 11.33
N ASN A 114 1.83 19.32 12.32
CA ASN A 114 1.52 19.56 13.74
C ASN A 114 1.49 21.05 14.09
N GLY A 115 2.42 21.84 13.54
CA GLY A 115 2.45 23.29 13.72
C GLY A 115 1.19 23.96 13.16
N LEU A 116 0.90 23.68 11.88
CA LEU A 116 -0.29 24.20 11.20
C LEU A 116 -1.59 23.67 11.81
N SER A 117 -1.63 22.42 12.30
CA SER A 117 -2.79 21.85 12.97
C SER A 117 -3.13 22.59 14.26
N LYS A 118 -2.14 22.99 15.04
CA LYS A 118 -2.37 23.78 16.26
C LYS A 118 -2.93 25.16 15.93
N GLU A 119 -2.42 25.80 14.88
CA GLU A 119 -2.91 27.10 14.44
C GLU A 119 -4.33 27.00 13.87
N ALA A 120 -4.60 26.01 13.02
CA ALA A 120 -5.93 25.72 12.50
C ALA A 120 -6.93 25.39 13.61
N SER A 121 -6.53 24.57 14.59
CA SER A 121 -7.35 24.24 15.76
C SER A 121 -7.69 25.48 16.58
N LYS A 122 -6.73 26.39 16.77
CA LYS A 122 -6.96 27.67 17.43
C LYS A 122 -7.97 28.52 16.66
N MET A 123 -7.78 28.69 15.34
CA MET A 123 -8.71 29.45 14.49
C MET A 123 -10.13 28.87 14.51
N LEU A 124 -10.28 27.54 14.46
CA LEU A 124 -11.59 26.88 14.56
C LEU A 124 -12.22 27.07 15.95
N SER A 125 -11.40 27.02 17.01
CA SER A 125 -11.85 27.25 18.38
C SER A 125 -12.35 28.69 18.59
N GLU A 126 -11.75 29.68 17.93
CA GLU A 126 -12.25 31.07 17.93
C GLU A 126 -13.67 31.18 17.35
N HIS A 127 -14.05 30.29 16.44
CA HIS A 127 -15.40 30.14 15.92
C HIS A 127 -16.30 29.19 16.73
N ASN A 128 -15.88 28.79 17.95
CA ASN A 128 -16.53 27.79 18.81
C ASN A 128 -16.66 26.39 18.18
N ILE A 129 -15.84 26.08 17.16
CA ILE A 129 -15.79 24.75 16.54
C ILE A 129 -14.65 23.98 17.18
N HIS A 130 -14.97 22.94 17.95
CA HIS A 130 -13.96 22.02 18.49
C HIS A 130 -13.57 21.06 17.38
N ALA A 131 -12.31 21.12 16.97
CA ALA A 131 -11.80 20.32 15.86
C ALA A 131 -11.14 19.03 16.36
N ASP A 132 -11.60 17.89 15.83
CA ASP A 132 -10.96 16.60 16.02
C ASP A 132 -9.76 16.41 15.06
N ASP A 133 -8.89 15.45 15.34
CA ASP A 133 -7.72 15.15 14.51
C ASP A 133 -8.07 14.84 13.05
N GLU A 134 -9.22 14.21 12.80
CA GLU A 134 -9.72 13.93 11.46
C GLU A 134 -10.10 15.20 10.69
N LEU A 135 -10.71 16.17 11.37
CA LEU A 135 -11.04 17.46 10.77
C LEU A 135 -9.78 18.28 10.50
N LEU A 136 -8.83 18.28 11.43
CA LEU A 136 -7.55 18.95 11.24
C LEU A 136 -6.76 18.34 10.07
N ALA A 137 -6.79 17.02 9.90
CA ALA A 137 -6.18 16.35 8.75
C ALA A 137 -6.80 16.76 7.41
N PHE A 138 -8.08 17.13 7.38
CA PHE A 138 -8.75 17.61 6.18
C PHE A 138 -8.44 19.08 5.87
N VAL A 139 -8.36 19.91 6.90
CA VAL A 139 -8.24 21.36 6.77
C VAL A 139 -6.78 21.81 6.61
N VAL A 140 -5.84 21.12 7.25
CA VAL A 140 -4.41 21.43 7.20
C VAL A 140 -3.82 21.00 5.87
N LYS A 141 -3.33 21.98 5.11
CA LYS A 141 -2.69 21.79 3.81
C LYS A 141 -1.17 21.90 3.93
N GLY A 142 -0.47 21.76 2.81
CA GLY A 142 0.99 21.86 2.77
C GLY A 142 1.56 23.25 3.05
N ASP A 143 0.71 24.28 3.13
CA ASP A 143 1.10 25.67 3.35
C ASP A 143 0.15 26.34 4.37
N ALA A 144 0.67 27.35 5.07
CA ALA A 144 -0.05 28.10 6.09
C ALA A 144 -1.24 28.88 5.51
N GLU A 145 -1.02 29.61 4.40
CA GLU A 145 -2.07 30.39 3.73
C GLU A 145 -3.19 29.49 3.20
N ALA A 146 -2.82 28.36 2.59
CA ALA A 146 -3.79 27.38 2.11
C ALA A 146 -4.58 26.74 3.25
N THR A 147 -3.96 26.52 4.42
CA THR A 147 -4.61 26.00 5.62
C THR A 147 -5.60 27.01 6.18
N LYS A 148 -5.21 28.28 6.28
CA LYS A 148 -6.09 29.37 6.74
C LYS A 148 -7.31 29.54 5.84
N LEU A 149 -7.12 29.58 4.52
CA LEU A 149 -8.22 29.66 3.56
C LEU A 149 -9.16 28.45 3.67
N ALA A 150 -8.60 27.26 3.91
CA ALA A 150 -9.40 26.05 4.14
C ALA A 150 -10.21 26.14 5.45
N VAL A 151 -9.64 26.66 6.53
CA VAL A 151 -10.36 26.92 7.79
C VAL A 151 -11.50 27.91 7.55
N ASP A 152 -11.22 29.06 6.96
CA ASP A 152 -12.20 30.12 6.75
C ASP A 152 -13.37 29.64 5.88
N SER A 153 -13.06 28.93 4.79
CA SER A 153 -14.08 28.36 3.89
C SER A 153 -14.89 27.27 4.58
N PHE A 154 -14.27 26.42 5.41
CA PHE A 154 -14.97 25.41 6.19
C PHE A 154 -15.94 26.05 7.19
N VAL A 155 -15.49 27.04 7.95
CA VAL A 155 -16.33 27.77 8.93
C VAL A 155 -17.54 28.39 8.23
N ALA A 156 -17.34 29.06 7.09
CA ALA A 156 -18.42 29.67 6.31
C ALA A 156 -19.45 28.62 5.83
N LEU A 157 -18.96 27.48 5.32
CA LEU A 157 -19.81 26.40 4.83
C LEU A 157 -20.63 25.78 5.96
N VAL A 158 -19.99 25.48 7.10
CA VAL A 158 -20.63 24.89 8.27
C VAL A 158 -21.71 25.81 8.82
N ASN A 159 -21.43 27.10 9.00
CA ASN A 159 -22.42 28.07 9.47
C ASN A 159 -23.63 28.16 8.52
N THR A 160 -23.39 28.13 7.20
CA THR A 160 -24.46 28.13 6.21
C THR A 160 -25.32 26.87 6.33
N LYS A 161 -24.69 25.70 6.36
CA LYS A 161 -25.39 24.40 6.44
C LYS A 161 -26.14 24.19 7.75
N ILE A 162 -25.57 24.63 8.87
CA ILE A 162 -26.25 24.63 10.17
C ILE A 162 -27.48 25.54 10.09
N SER A 163 -27.35 26.76 9.55
CA SER A 163 -28.48 27.68 9.43
C SER A 163 -29.62 27.11 8.58
N ASP A 164 -29.30 26.42 7.48
CA ASP A 164 -30.28 25.79 6.61
C ASP A 164 -30.91 24.56 7.26
N GLY A 165 -30.12 23.74 7.96
CA GLY A 165 -30.61 22.62 8.74
C GLY A 165 -31.55 23.06 9.87
N VAL A 166 -31.22 24.15 10.57
CA VAL A 166 -32.08 24.74 11.60
C VAL A 166 -33.37 25.27 10.98
N LYS A 167 -33.31 26.00 9.86
CA LYS A 167 -34.51 26.46 9.14
C LYS A 167 -35.40 25.30 8.71
N GLN A 168 -34.80 24.22 8.21
CA GLN A 168 -35.52 23.02 7.79
C GLN A 168 -36.13 22.27 8.98
N ALA A 169 -35.42 22.17 10.10
CA ALA A 169 -35.95 21.57 11.32
C ALA A 169 -37.10 22.40 11.90
N LEU A 170 -37.00 23.73 11.85
CA LEU A 170 -38.02 24.66 12.33
C LEU A 170 -39.24 24.75 11.38
N SER A 171 -39.03 24.51 10.08
CA SER A 171 -40.11 24.41 9.09
C SER A 171 -40.75 23.02 9.03
N GLY A 172 -40.26 22.07 9.84
CA GLY A 172 -40.90 20.79 10.04
C GLY A 172 -42.34 20.97 10.50
N THR A 173 -43.27 20.21 9.90
CA THR A 173 -44.69 20.23 10.24
C THR A 173 -44.84 20.14 11.76
N PRO A 174 -45.51 21.10 12.43
CA PRO A 174 -45.76 20.97 13.86
C PRO A 174 -46.49 19.65 14.09
N PRO A 175 -46.23 18.96 15.22
CA PRO A 175 -46.95 17.73 15.54
C PRO A 175 -48.43 18.01 15.37
N LYS A 176 -49.13 17.19 14.58
CA LYS A 176 -50.60 17.28 14.45
C LYS A 176 -51.11 17.34 15.87
N ALA A 177 -51.59 18.51 16.28
CA ALA A 177 -52.22 18.67 17.57
C ALA A 177 -53.23 17.54 17.64
N SER A 178 -52.99 16.59 18.55
CA SER A 178 -54.00 15.62 18.92
C SER A 178 -55.27 16.43 19.09
N ILE A 179 -56.34 16.02 18.42
CA ILE A 179 -57.64 16.69 18.37
C ILE A 179 -58.02 17.19 19.76
N THR A 180 -57.64 18.42 20.08
CA THR A 180 -58.01 19.16 21.27
C THR A 180 -58.43 20.52 20.76
N THR A 181 -59.67 20.55 20.27
CA THR A 181 -60.64 21.60 20.55
C THR A 181 -60.10 23.03 20.55
N ALA A 182 -59.66 23.52 19.40
CA ALA A 182 -59.50 24.95 19.17
C ALA A 182 -60.01 25.28 17.77
N GLY A 183 -61.22 25.86 17.70
CA GLY A 183 -61.83 26.32 16.46
C GLY A 183 -63.03 25.49 16.00
N GLY A 184 -64.19 25.69 16.63
CA GLY A 184 -65.52 25.55 16.00
C GLY A 184 -65.89 24.23 15.33
N ALA A 185 -65.21 23.12 15.62
CA ALA A 185 -65.60 21.81 15.10
C ALA A 185 -66.87 21.35 15.84
N LYS A 186 -68.01 21.39 15.14
CA LYS A 186 -69.31 20.93 15.65
C LYS A 186 -69.21 19.45 16.03
N ASN A 187 -69.06 19.17 17.32
CA ASN A 187 -69.03 17.79 17.82
C ASN A 187 -70.47 17.23 17.76
N PRO A 188 -70.76 16.19 16.97
CA PRO A 188 -72.11 15.65 16.85
C PRO A 188 -72.60 14.96 18.14
N PHE A 189 -71.75 14.82 19.16
CA PHE A 189 -72.08 14.34 20.51
C PHE A 189 -72.26 15.47 21.54
N SER A 190 -71.88 16.72 21.26
CA SER A 190 -72.06 17.82 22.22
C SER A 190 -73.52 18.27 22.29
N LYS A 191 -73.92 18.84 23.43
CA LYS A 191 -75.30 19.32 23.65
C LYS A 191 -75.74 20.38 22.62
N GLU A 192 -74.81 21.24 22.21
CA GLU A 192 -75.08 22.35 21.26
C GLU A 192 -75.17 21.91 19.79
N HIS A 193 -74.61 20.75 19.43
CA HIS A 193 -74.47 20.31 18.03
C HIS A 193 -74.87 18.84 17.81
N PHE A 194 -75.76 18.32 18.67
CA PHE A 194 -76.17 16.94 18.66
C PHE A 194 -76.83 16.54 17.33
N ASN A 195 -76.27 15.53 16.64
CA ASN A 195 -76.83 14.99 15.40
C ASN A 195 -76.62 13.49 15.29
N LEU A 196 -77.70 12.71 15.40
CA LEU A 196 -77.67 11.25 15.41
C LEU A 196 -77.25 10.64 14.06
N THR A 197 -77.62 11.27 12.95
CA THR A 197 -77.24 10.83 11.59
C THR A 197 -75.73 10.93 11.40
N GLU A 198 -75.13 12.04 11.81
CA GLU A 198 -73.68 12.23 11.76
C GLU A 198 -72.94 11.30 12.73
N GLN A 199 -73.51 11.00 13.90
CA GLN A 199 -72.94 9.98 14.80
C GLN A 199 -72.92 8.58 14.15
N GLY A 200 -74.00 8.21 13.47
CA GLY A 200 -74.09 6.94 12.75
C GLY A 200 -73.09 6.84 11.59
N ARG A 201 -72.98 7.91 10.80
CA ARG A 201 -71.99 8.02 9.72
C ARG A 201 -70.57 7.90 10.26
N LEU A 202 -70.26 8.65 11.32
CA LEU A 202 -68.93 8.64 11.93
C LEU A 202 -68.59 7.26 12.52
N LYS A 203 -69.55 6.55 13.12
CA LYS A 203 -69.33 5.18 13.61
C LYS A 203 -68.97 4.20 12.49
N LYS A 204 -69.52 4.39 11.28
CA LYS A 204 -69.30 3.52 10.13
C LYS A 204 -68.02 3.86 9.36
N GLU A 205 -67.71 5.14 9.21
CA GLU A 205 -66.60 5.63 8.39
C GLU A 205 -65.31 5.85 9.18
N ASP A 206 -65.41 6.30 10.43
CA ASP A 206 -64.24 6.62 11.29
C ASP A 206 -64.52 6.25 12.76
N PRO A 207 -64.43 4.95 13.11
CA PRO A 207 -64.74 4.47 14.45
C PRO A 207 -63.81 5.01 15.55
N GLU A 208 -62.58 5.41 15.21
CA GLU A 208 -61.64 5.99 16.17
C GLU A 208 -62.01 7.43 16.51
N ARG A 209 -62.36 8.24 15.50
CA ARG A 209 -62.85 9.60 15.74
C ARG A 209 -64.20 9.63 16.45
N TYR A 210 -65.07 8.64 16.20
CA TYR A 210 -66.30 8.43 16.96
C TYR A 210 -66.03 8.30 18.47
N LYS A 211 -65.05 7.45 18.86
CA LYS A 211 -64.70 7.25 20.29
C LYS A 211 -64.15 8.53 20.91
N ILE A 212 -63.26 9.23 20.21
CA ILE A 212 -62.63 10.47 20.69
C ILE A 212 -63.69 11.57 20.92
N LEU A 213 -64.57 11.81 19.95
CA LEU A 213 -65.59 12.86 20.05
C LEU A 213 -66.68 12.53 21.08
N LYS A 214 -67.07 11.26 21.21
CA LYS A 214 -67.98 10.80 22.26
C LYS A 214 -67.39 10.98 23.66
N ALA A 215 -66.11 10.63 23.85
CA ALA A 215 -65.41 10.80 25.12
C ALA A 215 -65.23 12.29 25.49
N LEU A 216 -65.05 13.16 24.50
CA LEU A 216 -64.95 14.60 24.70
C LEU A 216 -66.27 15.25 25.13
N ALA A 217 -67.42 14.73 24.70
CA ALA A 217 -68.74 15.28 25.02
C ALA A 217 -69.35 14.77 26.34
N GLY A 218 -68.83 13.66 26.87
CA GLY A 218 -69.24 13.08 28.17
C GLY A 218 -68.48 13.63 29.37
N LYS A 219 -67.60 14.62 29.16
CA LYS A 219 -67.00 15.45 30.21
C LYS A 219 -67.77 16.75 30.34
#